data_AF-A0A2E3D4W7-F1
#
_entry.id   AF-A0A2E3D4W7-F1
#
_cell.length_a   1.000
_cell.length_b   1.000
_cell.length_c   1.000
_cell.angle_alpha   90.00
_cell.angle_beta   90.00
_cell.angle_gamma   90.00
#
_symmetry.space_group_name_H-M   'P 1'
#
loop_
_entity.id
_entity.type
_entity.pdbx_description
1 polymer ?
#
loop_
_entity_poly.entity_id
_entity_poly.type
_entity_poly.pdbx_seq_one_letter_code
_entity_poly.pdbx_strand_id
1 'polypeptide(L)'
;ETASTKYLDLKNLNTGGKMIIKGKSKTAAEQKWLEQVVDFAMYSDWLSGMYYTSCNHPYQFQIDHILGAQAKRKVNGVTTKVGEFAIMPIPIELHDLTSNHPLNRTLKPKAYRDKFGHEADVWRKMLDAMVLEGYELPFENELIDAVMR
;
A
#
# COMPACT_ATOMS: atom_id res chain seq x y z
N GLU A 1 13.34 31.69 9.15
CA GLU A 1 13.84 30.54 8.37
C GLU A 1 13.08 29.30 8.82
N THR A 2 11.94 28.97 8.22
CA THR A 2 11.69 28.22 6.96
C THR A 2 11.77 26.70 7.11
N ALA A 3 10.60 26.07 7.18
CA ALA A 3 10.27 24.83 6.46
C ALA A 3 8.75 24.62 6.43
N SER A 4 8.03 25.54 5.77
CA SER A 4 6.70 25.26 5.20
C SER A 4 6.88 25.27 3.70
N THR A 5 7.04 24.08 3.11
CA THR A 5 6.99 23.91 1.65
C THR A 5 6.83 22.44 1.33
N LYS A 6 5.67 22.08 0.76
CA LYS A 6 5.46 21.10 -0.33
C LYS A 6 4.00 20.63 -0.49
N TYR A 7 3.03 21.34 0.09
CA TYR A 7 1.67 21.37 -0.44
C TYR A 7 1.50 22.65 -1.25
N LEU A 8 1.82 22.59 -2.54
CA LEU A 8 1.38 23.48 -3.62
C LEU A 8 2.34 23.26 -4.80
N ASP A 9 1.88 22.55 -5.82
CA ASP A 9 1.65 23.13 -7.15
C ASP A 9 1.64 22.03 -8.23
N LEU A 10 0.51 21.34 -8.37
CA LEU A 10 0.26 20.36 -9.44
C LEU A 10 -0.51 20.98 -10.63
N LYS A 11 -0.59 22.32 -10.73
CA LYS A 11 -1.39 22.98 -11.78
C LYS A 11 -0.59 23.68 -12.89
N ASN A 12 0.73 23.74 -12.84
CA ASN A 12 1.50 24.42 -13.89
C ASN A 12 2.73 23.62 -14.31
N LEU A 13 2.59 22.74 -15.30
CA LEU A 13 3.70 22.33 -16.20
C LEU A 13 3.10 21.74 -17.48
N ASN A 14 2.41 22.59 -18.24
CA ASN A 14 2.06 22.34 -19.63
C ASN A 14 3.05 23.11 -20.53
N THR A 15 4.29 22.62 -20.62
CA THR A 15 5.30 23.12 -21.56
C THR A 15 6.21 21.98 -22.03
N GLY A 16 5.89 21.45 -23.22
CA GLY A 16 6.88 21.25 -24.29
C GLY A 16 8.07 20.30 -24.09
N GLY A 17 8.07 19.39 -23.12
CA GLY A 17 9.12 18.39 -22.97
C GLY A 17 8.56 17.09 -22.41
N LYS A 18 8.37 16.08 -23.26
CA LYS A 18 7.87 14.76 -22.86
C LYS A 18 8.94 14.02 -22.05
N MET A 19 9.07 14.37 -20.77
CA MET A 19 9.78 13.55 -19.81
C MET A 19 8.91 12.32 -19.54
N ILE A 20 9.17 11.23 -20.26
CA ILE A 20 8.56 9.93 -19.98
C ILE A 20 9.17 9.45 -18.66
N ILE A 21 8.54 9.80 -17.54
CA ILE A 21 8.75 9.07 -16.29
C ILE A 21 8.33 7.65 -16.60
N LYS A 22 9.30 6.73 -16.69
CA LYS A 22 9.11 5.31 -17.02
C LYS A 22 8.40 4.60 -15.86
N GLY A 23 7.12 4.88 -15.70
CA GLY A 23 6.15 4.15 -14.91
C GLY A 23 4.84 4.19 -15.68
N LYS A 24 4.17 3.04 -15.86
CA LYS A 24 2.81 3.06 -16.42
C LYS A 24 1.92 3.84 -15.46
N SER A 25 1.18 4.81 -15.98
CA SER A 25 0.12 5.50 -15.24
C SER A 25 -0.87 4.47 -14.69
N LYS A 26 -1.33 4.68 -13.46
CA LYS A 26 -2.41 3.86 -12.88
C LYS A 26 -3.66 3.98 -13.73
N THR A 27 -4.40 2.89 -13.87
CA THR A 27 -5.78 2.93 -14.37
C THR A 27 -6.67 3.67 -13.37
N ALA A 28 -7.86 4.10 -13.80
CA ALA A 28 -8.83 4.73 -12.90
C ALA A 28 -9.21 3.81 -11.72
N ALA A 29 -9.31 2.50 -11.95
CA ALA A 29 -9.58 1.53 -10.89
C ALA A 29 -8.42 1.38 -9.90
N GLU A 30 -7.18 1.31 -10.39
CA GLU A 30 -5.97 1.27 -9.55
C GLU A 30 -5.83 2.56 -8.72
N GLN A 31 -6.16 3.72 -9.30
CA GLN A 31 -6.14 5.00 -8.59
C GLN A 31 -7.23 5.09 -7.53
N LYS A 32 -8.48 4.72 -7.86
CA LYS A 32 -9.59 4.70 -6.91
C LYS A 32 -9.31 3.77 -5.72
N TRP A 33 -8.75 2.60 -5.99
CA TRP A 33 -8.35 1.67 -4.94
C TRP A 33 -7.28 2.24 -4.01
N LEU A 34 -6.23 2.86 -4.57
CA LEU A 34 -5.21 3.55 -3.79
C LEU A 34 -5.82 4.62 -2.87
N GLU A 35 -6.74 5.43 -3.40
CA GLU A 35 -7.44 6.46 -2.63
C GLU A 35 -8.27 5.86 -1.49
N GLN A 36 -8.99 4.75 -1.72
CA GLN A 36 -9.73 4.05 -0.67
C GLN A 36 -8.82 3.50 0.43
N VAL A 37 -7.66 2.93 0.06
CA VAL A 37 -6.69 2.41 1.04
C VAL A 37 -6.08 3.55 1.86
N VAL A 38 -5.79 4.70 1.24
CA VAL A 38 -5.30 5.89 1.95
C VAL A 38 -6.36 6.45 2.89
N ASP A 39 -7.61 6.55 2.44
CA ASP A 39 -8.74 6.98 3.26
C ASP A 39 -8.91 6.08 4.49
N PHE A 40 -8.97 4.76 4.29
CA PHE A 40 -9.02 3.78 5.38
C PHE A 40 -7.84 3.92 6.35
N ALA A 41 -6.63 4.10 5.85
CA ALA A 41 -5.44 4.28 6.67
C ALA A 41 -5.46 5.57 7.52
N MET A 42 -6.12 6.62 7.02
CA MET A 42 -6.22 7.92 7.71
C MET A 42 -7.33 7.96 8.76
N TYR A 43 -8.42 7.23 8.54
CA TYR A 43 -9.63 7.38 9.34
C TYR A 43 -10.03 6.15 10.17
N SER A 44 -9.44 4.98 9.90
CA SER A 44 -9.63 3.78 10.74
C SER A 44 -8.55 3.67 11.82
N ASP A 45 -8.84 2.87 12.85
CA ASP A 45 -7.86 2.46 13.86
C ASP A 45 -7.07 1.21 13.47
N TRP A 46 -7.16 0.75 12.22
CA TRP A 46 -6.51 -0.49 11.80
C TRP A 46 -4.98 -0.43 11.93
N LEU A 47 -4.36 0.68 11.49
CA LEU A 47 -2.91 0.86 11.59
C LEU A 47 -2.41 0.90 13.04
N SER A 48 -3.11 1.63 13.90
CA SER A 48 -2.76 1.68 15.32
C SER A 48 -2.98 0.31 15.95
N GLY A 49 -4.13 -0.33 15.76
CA GLY A 49 -4.42 -1.68 16.25
C GLY A 49 -3.37 -2.71 15.84
N MET A 50 -2.89 -2.64 14.59
CA MET A 50 -1.89 -3.56 14.06
C MET A 50 -0.46 -3.28 14.57
N TYR A 51 -0.08 -2.00 14.73
CA TYR A 51 1.33 -1.63 14.89
C TYR A 51 1.68 -0.87 16.18
N TYR A 52 0.73 -0.44 17.02
CA TYR A 52 1.01 0.47 18.16
C TYR A 52 2.06 -0.05 19.15
N THR A 53 2.17 -1.38 19.33
CA THR A 53 3.17 -1.97 20.25
C THR A 53 4.58 -1.99 19.67
N SER A 54 4.73 -1.68 18.38
CA SER A 54 5.92 -1.94 17.58
C SER A 54 6.39 -0.72 16.78
N CYS A 55 5.69 0.41 16.83
CA CYS A 55 6.12 1.68 16.23
C CYS A 55 5.53 2.86 17.01
N ASN A 56 6.22 4.01 16.99
CA ASN A 56 5.76 5.20 17.71
C ASN A 56 4.69 5.99 16.94
N HIS A 57 4.77 6.00 15.61
CA HIS A 57 3.87 6.79 14.76
C HIS A 57 3.13 5.91 13.74
N PRO A 58 2.17 5.07 14.16
CA PRO A 58 1.49 4.14 13.26
C PRO A 58 0.75 4.82 12.10
N TYR A 59 0.25 6.05 12.31
CA TYR A 59 -0.47 6.82 11.29
C TYR A 59 0.45 7.61 10.33
N GLN A 60 1.76 7.60 10.53
CA GLN A 60 2.71 8.08 9.52
C GLN A 60 3.08 6.89 8.64
N PHE A 61 2.38 6.73 7.51
CA PHE A 61 2.47 5.53 6.68
C PHE A 61 2.94 5.79 5.25
N GLN A 62 3.41 4.72 4.61
CA GLN A 62 3.63 4.59 3.18
C GLN A 62 2.73 3.48 2.63
N ILE A 63 2.51 3.49 1.32
CA ILE A 63 1.81 2.41 0.62
C ILE A 63 2.83 1.40 0.13
N ASP A 64 2.67 0.16 0.60
CA ASP A 64 3.50 -0.97 0.23
C ASP A 64 2.78 -1.85 -0.79
N HIS A 65 3.50 -2.26 -1.84
CA HIS A 65 3.04 -3.27 -2.80
C HIS A 65 3.52 -4.65 -2.36
N ILE A 66 2.64 -5.47 -1.78
CA ILE A 66 3.04 -6.73 -1.14
C ILE A 66 3.64 -7.77 -2.08
N LEU A 67 3.35 -7.67 -3.38
CA LEU A 67 3.92 -8.51 -4.45
C LEU A 67 4.83 -7.72 -5.42
N GLY A 68 4.98 -6.41 -5.20
CA GLY A 68 5.54 -5.46 -6.16
C GLY A 68 4.52 -4.93 -7.17
N ALA A 69 4.62 -3.65 -7.52
CA ALA A 69 3.61 -2.91 -8.31
C ALA A 69 3.28 -3.52 -9.69
N GLN A 70 4.23 -4.23 -10.31
CA GLN A 70 4.07 -4.83 -11.64
C GLN A 70 3.74 -6.34 -11.60
N ALA A 71 3.47 -6.89 -10.41
CA ALA A 71 3.16 -8.30 -10.25
C ALA A 71 1.95 -8.72 -11.10
N LYS A 72 2.05 -9.90 -11.70
CA LYS A 72 0.98 -10.54 -12.45
C LYS A 72 0.66 -11.89 -11.85
N ARG A 73 -0.61 -12.27 -11.91
CA ARG A 73 -1.14 -13.58 -11.47
C ARG A 73 -2.20 -14.07 -12.46
N LYS A 74 -2.56 -15.34 -12.34
CA LYS A 74 -3.67 -15.93 -13.10
C LYS A 74 -4.97 -15.69 -12.34
N VAL A 75 -5.85 -14.87 -12.91
CA VAL A 75 -7.23 -14.64 -12.41
C VAL A 75 -8.17 -15.22 -13.46
N ASN A 76 -8.95 -16.24 -13.10
CA ASN A 76 -9.84 -16.96 -14.03
C ASN A 76 -9.13 -17.43 -15.32
N GLY A 77 -7.91 -17.94 -15.18
CA GLY A 77 -7.08 -18.43 -16.30
C GLY A 77 -6.36 -17.33 -17.10
N VAL A 78 -6.73 -16.06 -16.92
CA VAL A 78 -6.16 -14.91 -17.62
C VAL A 78 -5.01 -14.32 -16.80
N THR A 79 -3.91 -13.95 -17.47
CA THR A 79 -2.79 -13.27 -16.80
C THR A 79 -3.14 -11.81 -16.58
N THR A 80 -3.39 -11.44 -15.33
CA THR A 80 -3.84 -10.11 -14.91
C THR A 80 -2.77 -9.45 -14.04
N LYS A 81 -2.58 -8.13 -14.20
CA LYS A 81 -1.73 -7.35 -13.30
C LYS A 81 -2.48 -7.16 -11.98
N VAL A 82 -1.90 -7.65 -10.89
CA VAL A 82 -2.51 -7.60 -9.55
C VAL A 82 -1.72 -6.72 -8.57
N GLY A 83 -0.47 -6.36 -8.92
CA GLY A 83 0.43 -5.64 -8.02
C GLY A 83 -0.17 -4.37 -7.43
N GLU A 84 -0.83 -3.55 -8.24
CA GLU A 84 -1.46 -2.29 -7.78
C GLU A 84 -2.71 -2.49 -6.92
N PHE A 85 -3.32 -3.68 -6.94
CA PHE A 85 -4.43 -4.04 -6.06
C PHE A 85 -3.95 -4.69 -4.77
N ALA A 86 -2.80 -5.37 -4.82
CA ALA A 86 -2.11 -5.96 -3.67
C ALA A 86 -1.26 -4.91 -2.93
N ILE A 87 -1.93 -3.89 -2.39
CA ILE A 87 -1.31 -2.81 -1.61
C ILE A 87 -1.86 -2.74 -0.19
N MET A 88 -1.03 -2.33 0.76
CA MET A 88 -1.44 -2.03 2.14
C MET A 88 -0.70 -0.82 2.70
N PRO A 89 -1.30 -0.06 3.65
CA PRO A 89 -0.58 0.98 4.37
C PRO A 89 0.31 0.33 5.42
N ILE A 90 1.52 0.87 5.59
CA ILE A 90 2.48 0.40 6.58
C ILE A 90 3.20 1.62 7.19
N PRO A 91 3.43 1.66 8.53
CA PRO A 91 4.15 2.75 9.14
C PRO A 91 5.53 2.98 8.48
N ILE A 92 5.91 4.24 8.27
CA ILE A 92 7.18 4.65 7.65
C ILE A 92 8.36 4.02 8.39
N GLU A 93 8.32 3.99 9.73
CA GLU A 93 9.34 3.38 10.57
C GLU A 93 9.59 1.90 10.22
N LEU A 94 8.56 1.20 9.73
CA LEU A 94 8.61 -0.22 9.38
C LEU A 94 8.87 -0.49 7.89
N HIS A 95 8.98 0.53 7.05
CA HIS A 95 9.04 0.34 5.59
C HIS A 95 10.15 1.13 4.90
N ASP A 96 10.47 2.32 5.41
CA ASP A 96 11.44 3.21 4.78
C ASP A 96 12.86 2.62 4.81
N LEU A 97 13.58 2.71 3.69
CA LEU A 97 14.92 2.16 3.55
C LEU A 97 15.96 2.85 4.45
N THR A 98 15.67 4.07 4.91
CA THR A 98 16.54 4.82 5.83
C THR A 98 16.26 4.49 7.30
N SER A 99 15.15 3.80 7.60
CA SER A 99 14.82 3.37 8.96
C SER A 99 15.58 2.11 9.35
N ASN A 100 16.30 2.15 10.47
CA ASN A 100 16.98 0.98 11.04
C ASN A 100 16.08 0.17 12.01
N HIS A 101 14.76 0.34 11.96
CA HIS A 101 13.84 -0.37 12.85
C HIS A 101 14.10 -1.91 12.82
N PRO A 102 14.09 -2.62 13.96
CA PRO A 102 14.36 -4.06 13.99
C PRO A 102 13.32 -4.88 13.22
N LEU A 103 12.11 -4.34 13.06
CA LEU A 103 11.01 -4.93 12.31
C LEU A 103 10.77 -4.26 10.96
N ASN A 104 11.79 -3.59 10.39
CA ASN A 104 11.67 -2.99 9.05
C ASN A 104 11.39 -4.10 8.03
N ARG A 105 10.20 -4.08 7.41
CA ARG A 105 9.73 -5.05 6.44
C ARG A 105 10.65 -5.16 5.23
N THR A 106 11.13 -4.02 4.74
CA THR A 106 11.94 -3.96 3.52
C THR A 106 13.35 -4.52 3.75
N LEU A 107 13.96 -4.18 4.88
CA LEU A 107 15.34 -4.57 5.19
C LEU A 107 15.47 -5.88 5.98
N LYS A 108 14.45 -6.21 6.80
CA LYS A 108 14.43 -7.33 7.75
C LYS A 108 13.11 -8.11 7.64
N PRO A 109 12.74 -8.61 6.43
CA PRO A 109 11.42 -9.21 6.17
C PRO A 109 11.12 -10.41 7.07
N LYS A 110 12.14 -11.22 7.42
CA LYS A 110 11.96 -12.34 8.35
C LYS A 110 11.46 -11.87 9.73
N ALA A 111 12.13 -10.86 10.31
CA ALA A 111 11.75 -10.35 11.63
C ALA A 111 10.36 -9.71 11.61
N TYR A 112 10.01 -9.01 10.52
CA TYR A 112 8.66 -8.51 10.29
C TYR A 112 7.63 -9.67 10.29
N ARG A 113 7.88 -10.72 9.51
CA ARG A 113 6.97 -11.87 9.40
C ARG A 113 6.82 -12.64 10.70
N ASP A 114 7.92 -12.84 11.44
CA ASP A 114 7.89 -13.51 12.73
C ASP A 114 7.00 -12.74 13.74
N LYS A 115 6.89 -11.41 13.61
CA LYS A 115 6.07 -10.57 14.47
C LYS A 115 4.62 -10.40 13.99
N PHE A 116 4.39 -10.19 12.70
CA PHE A 116 3.09 -9.76 12.16
C PHE A 116 2.41 -10.78 11.25
N GLY A 117 3.14 -11.77 10.75
CA GLY A 117 2.70 -12.72 9.72
C GLY A 117 3.19 -12.36 8.32
N HIS A 118 2.83 -13.21 7.34
CA HIS A 118 3.20 -12.97 5.94
C HIS A 118 2.45 -11.75 5.39
N GLU A 119 3.06 -11.02 4.47
CA GLU A 119 2.53 -9.76 3.94
C GLU A 119 1.15 -9.93 3.28
N ALA A 120 0.93 -11.07 2.62
CA ALA A 120 -0.36 -11.45 2.04
C ALA A 120 -1.44 -11.65 3.11
N ASP A 121 -1.09 -12.24 4.26
CA ASP A 121 -2.03 -12.43 5.37
C ASP A 121 -2.37 -11.10 6.04
N VAL A 122 -1.38 -10.21 6.19
CA VAL A 122 -1.61 -8.85 6.72
C VAL A 122 -2.50 -8.04 5.78
N TRP A 123 -2.24 -8.13 4.47
CA TRP A 123 -3.10 -7.53 3.45
C TRP A 123 -4.53 -8.10 3.50
N ARG A 124 -4.70 -9.43 3.65
CA ARG A 124 -6.03 -10.01 3.79
C ARG A 124 -6.77 -9.51 5.03
N LYS A 125 -6.09 -9.42 6.19
CA LYS A 125 -6.65 -8.84 7.41
C LYS A 125 -7.09 -7.39 7.23
N MET A 126 -6.35 -6.61 6.44
CA MET A 126 -6.75 -5.25 6.06
C MET A 126 -8.05 -5.26 5.25
N LEU A 127 -8.15 -6.11 4.23
CA LEU A 127 -9.38 -6.21 3.42
C LEU A 127 -10.59 -6.60 4.27
N ASP A 128 -10.44 -7.58 5.16
CA ASP A 128 -11.52 -8.01 6.04
C ASP A 128 -11.96 -6.87 6.98
N ALA A 129 -11.01 -6.07 7.49
CA ALA A 129 -11.30 -4.89 8.31
C ALA A 129 -11.99 -3.77 7.51
N MET A 130 -11.52 -3.49 6.29
CA MET A 130 -12.16 -2.53 5.38
C MET A 130 -13.62 -2.90 5.14
N VAL A 131 -13.91 -4.18 4.82
CA VAL A 131 -15.28 -4.66 4.61
C VAL A 131 -16.12 -4.53 5.89
N LEU A 132 -15.56 -4.86 7.06
CA LEU A 132 -16.25 -4.72 8.35
C LEU A 132 -16.64 -3.25 8.64
N GLU A 133 -15.81 -2.30 8.22
CA GLU A 133 -16.06 -0.86 8.34
C GLU A 133 -16.94 -0.28 7.21
N GLY A 134 -17.42 -1.13 6.29
CA GLY A 134 -18.37 -0.75 5.25
C GLY A 134 -17.74 -0.28 3.94
N TYR A 135 -16.43 -0.48 3.74
CA TYR A 135 -15.79 -0.23 2.45
C TYR A 135 -16.13 -1.34 1.45
N GLU A 136 -16.44 -0.93 0.22
CA GLU A 136 -16.59 -1.84 -0.92
C GLU A 136 -15.25 -2.06 -1.62
N LEU A 137 -14.87 -3.33 -1.81
CA LEU A 137 -13.68 -3.70 -2.55
C LEU A 137 -13.95 -3.60 -4.07
N PRO A 138 -13.10 -2.90 -4.85
CA PRO A 138 -13.34 -2.68 -6.28
C PRO A 138 -12.92 -3.86 -7.17
N PHE A 139 -12.84 -5.07 -6.61
CA PHE A 139 -12.41 -6.28 -7.30
C PHE A 139 -13.03 -7.52 -6.66
N GLU A 140 -13.10 -8.59 -7.46
CA GLU A 140 -13.72 -9.85 -7.07
C GLU A 140 -12.79 -10.74 -6.22
N ASN A 141 -13.39 -11.74 -5.56
CA ASN A 141 -12.69 -12.71 -4.73
C ASN A 141 -11.58 -13.46 -5.48
N GLU A 142 -11.70 -13.66 -6.80
CA GLU A 142 -10.68 -14.35 -7.57
C GLU A 142 -9.37 -13.54 -7.68
N LEU A 143 -9.43 -12.21 -7.55
CA LEU A 143 -8.23 -11.40 -7.43
C LEU A 143 -7.56 -11.65 -6.07
N ILE A 144 -8.35 -11.71 -5.00
CA ILE A 144 -7.88 -12.01 -3.64
C ILE A 144 -7.21 -13.39 -3.62
N ASP A 145 -7.89 -14.41 -4.13
CA ASP A 145 -7.36 -15.76 -4.22
C ASP A 145 -6.08 -15.83 -5.06
N ALA A 146 -5.97 -15.03 -6.12
CA ALA A 146 -4.77 -14.98 -6.94
C ALA A 146 -3.58 -14.31 -6.24
N VAL A 147 -3.82 -13.38 -5.31
CA VAL A 147 -2.79 -12.74 -4.49
C VAL A 147 -2.35 -13.64 -3.34
N MET A 148 -3.26 -14.44 -2.78
CA MET A 148 -2.98 -15.35 -1.66
C MET A 148 -2.25 -16.64 -2.05
N ARG A 149 -2.05 -16.91 -3.36
CA ARG A 149 -1.29 -18.05 -3.90
C ARG A 149 0.20 -17.72 -4.10
#